data_AF-A0A484F4Q8-F1
#
_entry.id   AF-A0A484F4Q8-F1
#
_cell.length_a   1.000
_cell.length_b   1.000
_cell.length_c   1.000
_cell.angle_alpha   90.00
_cell.angle_beta   90.00
_cell.angle_gamma   90.00
#
_symmetry.space_group_name_H-M   'P 1'
#
loop_
_entity.id
_entity.type
_entity.pdbx_description
1 polymer ?
#
loop_
_entity_poly.entity_id
_entity_poly.type
_entity_poly.pdbx_seq_one_letter_code
_entity_poly.pdbx_strand_id
1 'polypeptide(L)'
;MRVLLDTNIIIYRENKKVTNYSVTHLFRWLDKLKYDKLIHPLSRKEIERYITADPAESMTLKLDAYDELKTVAPLDIKVEELSRTTDKNDNDKIDTALLNEVYLGRVDLLVTEDRKLQRKAITLGIPQKVVSINTFISNATAENPTLVEYNTLAVKKGYFGSIDINNSFFDSFKEDYDGFASWFAKKCDEEAYICQDGTDRILGFLYLKTETEDENYSDIIPSFSKKRRLKVGTFKVESTGFRLGERFIKIILDNALERNVDEVYVTLFDDREELIALGQLFLRWGFVRFGSKIHTDGRNEIVLTKNMTNYDSVLSPKQNYPNLRYNVNKFIMPIDPKYHTSLFPDSILNTENENDFLENTPYRYALQKVYITWGQDDNVNPGDVMLFYRMGPEGSKKRFSSVITTVAIVDEILDTFSTKEEFLNQCQNRSVFSIDDLELFWQNYRNNIKIMKFVYVKSLVHRPVLDFLWKNNIIPFPKGPRPFTHITNDQFNLIINEGRTDLSRFWRLNI
;
A
#
# COMPACT_ATOMS: atom_id res chain seq x y z
N MET A 1 -2.34 5.76 -26.09
CA MET A 1 -2.98 4.47 -25.75
C MET A 1 -4.47 4.66 -25.71
N ARG A 2 -5.21 3.60 -26.01
CA ARG A 2 -6.67 3.52 -26.03
C ARG A 2 -7.15 2.84 -24.75
N VAL A 3 -7.72 3.62 -23.84
CA VAL A 3 -8.12 3.16 -22.51
C VAL A 3 -9.63 3.05 -22.43
N LEU A 4 -10.14 1.83 -22.28
CA LEU A 4 -11.54 1.57 -21.99
C LEU A 4 -11.82 1.79 -20.51
N LEU A 5 -12.86 2.56 -20.20
CA LEU A 5 -13.28 2.84 -18.84
C LEU A 5 -14.50 1.99 -18.49
N ASP A 6 -14.46 1.39 -17.32
CA ASP A 6 -15.60 0.70 -16.71
C ASP A 6 -16.79 1.67 -16.52
N THR A 7 -18.01 1.15 -16.66
CA THR A 7 -19.27 1.89 -16.50
C THR A 7 -19.28 2.65 -15.16
N ASN A 8 -18.91 2.00 -14.05
CA ASN A 8 -18.94 2.62 -12.73
C ASN A 8 -17.99 3.82 -12.61
N ILE A 9 -16.81 3.76 -13.23
CA ILE A 9 -15.84 4.86 -13.21
C ILE A 9 -16.41 6.08 -13.94
N ILE A 10 -17.11 5.88 -15.06
CA ILE A 10 -17.76 6.95 -15.81
C ILE A 10 -18.91 7.55 -14.99
N ILE A 11 -19.74 6.70 -14.36
CA ILE A 11 -20.83 7.16 -13.47
C ILE A 11 -20.28 8.02 -12.33
N TYR A 12 -19.23 7.56 -11.63
CA TYR A 12 -18.60 8.32 -10.56
C TYR A 12 -17.98 9.64 -11.01
N ARG A 13 -17.40 9.68 -12.23
CA ARG A 13 -16.77 10.90 -12.77
C ARG A 13 -17.80 12.00 -13.02
N GLU A 14 -18.96 11.62 -13.51
CA GLU A 14 -19.95 12.53 -14.08
C GLU A 14 -21.08 12.88 -13.10
N ASN A 15 -21.09 12.27 -11.91
CA ASN A 15 -22.05 12.61 -10.86
C ASN A 15 -21.76 14.02 -10.29
N LYS A 16 -22.81 14.76 -9.90
CA LYS A 16 -22.74 16.17 -9.44
C LYS A 16 -21.91 16.38 -8.17
N LYS A 17 -21.88 15.38 -7.28
CA LYS A 17 -21.04 15.39 -6.09
C LYS A 17 -19.74 14.66 -6.43
N VAL A 18 -18.60 15.32 -6.28
CA VAL A 18 -17.28 14.67 -6.39
C VAL A 18 -17.13 13.72 -5.20
N THR A 19 -17.62 12.49 -5.33
CA THR A 19 -17.59 11.49 -4.25
C THR A 19 -16.27 10.71 -4.25
N ASN A 20 -15.65 10.51 -5.41
CA ASN A 20 -14.43 9.72 -5.55
C ASN A 20 -13.29 10.51 -6.22
N TYR A 21 -12.39 11.05 -5.40
CA TYR A 21 -11.25 11.85 -5.86
C TYR A 21 -10.20 11.02 -6.63
N SER A 22 -10.17 9.69 -6.42
CA SER A 22 -9.31 8.76 -7.18
C SER A 22 -9.66 8.78 -8.67
N VAL A 23 -10.95 8.86 -9.00
CA VAL A 23 -11.44 8.99 -10.38
C VAL A 23 -11.00 10.31 -11.00
N THR A 24 -11.07 11.42 -10.24
CA THR A 24 -10.55 12.71 -10.74
C THR A 24 -9.06 12.63 -11.06
N HIS A 25 -8.28 11.94 -10.22
CA HIS A 25 -6.84 11.79 -10.44
C HIS A 25 -6.52 10.89 -11.65
N LEU A 26 -7.27 9.79 -11.84
CA LEU A 26 -7.20 8.97 -13.06
C LEU A 26 -7.32 9.82 -14.32
N PHE A 27 -8.36 10.65 -14.42
CA PHE A 27 -8.63 11.45 -15.62
C PHE A 27 -7.55 12.50 -15.86
N ARG A 28 -7.01 13.12 -14.80
CA ARG A 28 -5.85 14.04 -14.93
C ARG A 28 -4.64 13.33 -15.55
N TRP A 29 -4.40 12.07 -15.19
CA TRP A 29 -3.33 11.27 -15.80
C TRP A 29 -3.63 10.89 -17.24
N LEU A 30 -4.85 10.44 -17.54
CA LEU A 30 -5.27 10.14 -18.92
C LEU A 30 -5.08 11.36 -19.83
N ASP A 31 -5.43 12.55 -19.35
CA ASP A 31 -5.24 13.81 -20.08
C ASP A 31 -3.76 14.20 -20.22
N LYS A 32 -2.97 14.15 -19.13
CA LYS A 32 -1.52 14.46 -19.16
C LYS A 32 -0.77 13.54 -20.14
N LEU A 33 -1.13 12.25 -20.19
CA LEU A 33 -0.53 11.26 -21.07
C LEU A 33 -1.12 11.26 -22.49
N LYS A 34 -2.16 12.07 -22.73
CA LYS A 34 -2.89 12.14 -24.00
C LYS A 34 -3.41 10.77 -24.44
N TYR A 35 -4.03 10.03 -23.52
CA TYR A 35 -4.66 8.75 -23.80
C TYR A 35 -6.11 8.95 -24.25
N ASP A 36 -6.55 8.12 -25.19
CA ASP A 36 -7.92 8.13 -25.69
C ASP A 36 -8.82 7.48 -24.63
N LYS A 37 -9.85 8.21 -24.20
CA LYS A 37 -10.80 7.77 -23.16
C LYS A 37 -11.99 7.13 -23.85
N LEU A 38 -12.08 5.80 -23.80
CA LEU A 38 -13.09 5.05 -24.52
C LEU A 38 -14.26 4.64 -23.62
N ILE A 39 -15.45 4.66 -24.22
CA ILE A 39 -16.67 4.11 -23.63
C ILE A 39 -17.24 3.00 -24.52
N HIS A 40 -17.70 1.91 -23.90
CA HIS A 40 -18.36 0.82 -24.62
C HIS A 40 -19.85 1.16 -24.90
N PRO A 41 -20.42 0.82 -26.08
CA PRO A 41 -21.82 1.08 -26.40
C PRO A 41 -22.82 0.49 -25.40
N LEU A 42 -22.49 -0.65 -24.78
CA LEU A 42 -23.34 -1.25 -23.75
C LEU A 42 -23.30 -0.46 -22.43
N SER A 43 -22.12 0.02 -22.01
CA SER A 43 -21.99 0.91 -20.85
C SER A 43 -22.75 2.21 -21.06
N ARG A 44 -22.71 2.78 -22.28
CA ARG A 44 -23.49 3.98 -22.63
C ARG A 44 -24.99 3.74 -22.43
N LYS A 45 -25.51 2.61 -22.93
CA LYS A 45 -26.93 2.23 -22.75
C LYS A 45 -27.29 1.97 -21.29
N GLU A 46 -26.38 1.40 -20.51
CA GLU A 46 -26.56 1.17 -19.08
C GLU A 46 -26.67 2.49 -18.32
N ILE A 47 -25.76 3.43 -18.61
CA ILE A 47 -25.77 4.78 -18.05
C ILE A 47 -27.07 5.50 -18.43
N GLU A 48 -27.50 5.44 -19.69
CA GLU A 48 -28.78 6.04 -20.15
C GLU A 48 -30.00 5.48 -19.38
N ARG A 49 -30.02 4.18 -19.09
CA ARG A 49 -31.08 3.55 -18.28
C ARG A 49 -31.02 3.99 -16.82
N TYR A 50 -29.83 4.06 -16.24
CA TYR A 50 -29.61 4.55 -14.88
C TYR A 50 -30.12 5.99 -14.72
N ILE A 51 -29.78 6.88 -15.66
CA ILE A 51 -30.28 8.28 -15.71
C ILE A 51 -31.80 8.35 -15.73
N THR A 52 -32.44 7.44 -16.48
CA THR A 52 -33.90 7.43 -16.63
C THR A 52 -34.61 6.99 -15.35
N ALA A 53 -33.95 6.18 -14.53
CA ALA A 53 -34.48 5.66 -13.26
C ALA A 53 -34.35 6.66 -12.09
N ASP A 54 -33.32 7.53 -12.10
CA ASP A 54 -33.16 8.61 -11.11
C ASP A 54 -32.89 9.98 -11.77
N PRO A 55 -33.95 10.70 -12.18
CA PRO A 55 -33.83 11.99 -12.86
C PRO A 55 -33.27 13.13 -11.98
N ALA A 56 -33.13 12.95 -10.67
CA ALA A 56 -32.59 13.99 -9.78
C ALA A 56 -31.06 14.13 -9.93
N GLU A 57 -30.36 13.06 -10.34
CA GLU A 57 -28.94 13.06 -10.72
C GLU A 57 -28.70 13.62 -12.15
N SER A 58 -29.77 13.83 -12.95
CA SER A 58 -29.76 14.10 -14.39
C SER A 58 -29.39 15.55 -14.82
N MET A 59 -28.27 16.10 -14.36
CA MET A 59 -27.76 17.32 -15.00
C MET A 59 -26.24 17.23 -15.12
N THR A 60 -25.77 17.18 -16.38
CA THR A 60 -24.37 17.25 -16.86
C THR A 60 -23.52 15.98 -16.88
N LEU A 61 -24.04 14.87 -17.43
CA LEU A 61 -23.17 13.81 -17.98
C LEU A 61 -22.57 14.26 -19.32
N LYS A 62 -21.29 14.61 -19.34
CA LYS A 62 -20.56 15.02 -20.57
C LYS A 62 -20.00 13.78 -21.25
N LEU A 63 -20.87 12.86 -21.68
CA LEU A 63 -20.46 11.65 -22.41
C LEU A 63 -19.73 11.97 -23.73
N ASP A 64 -19.86 13.19 -24.26
CA ASP A 64 -19.08 13.69 -25.39
C ASP A 64 -17.57 13.81 -25.10
N ALA A 65 -17.16 13.74 -23.84
CA ALA A 65 -15.75 13.71 -23.44
C ALA A 65 -15.08 12.32 -23.66
N TYR A 66 -15.84 11.32 -24.09
CA TYR A 66 -15.41 9.95 -24.30
C TYR A 66 -15.62 9.53 -25.76
N ASP A 67 -14.62 8.87 -26.34
CA ASP A 67 -14.73 8.30 -27.67
C ASP A 67 -15.45 6.94 -27.60
N GLU A 68 -16.65 6.87 -28.16
CA GLU A 68 -17.41 5.62 -28.18
C GLU A 68 -16.82 4.62 -29.19
N LEU A 69 -16.70 3.36 -28.76
CA LEU A 69 -16.35 2.27 -29.67
C LEU A 69 -17.43 2.11 -30.74
N LYS A 70 -17.06 2.26 -32.01
CA LYS A 70 -18.00 2.22 -33.14
C LYS A 70 -18.66 0.87 -33.38
N THR A 71 -18.08 -0.22 -32.86
CA THR A 71 -18.56 -1.59 -33.06
C THR A 71 -18.29 -2.41 -31.81
N VAL A 72 -19.18 -3.37 -31.53
CA VAL A 72 -19.01 -4.37 -30.46
C VAL A 72 -18.44 -5.64 -31.08
N ALA A 73 -17.39 -6.19 -30.49
CA ALA A 73 -16.78 -7.43 -30.93
C ALA A 73 -17.67 -8.64 -30.56
N PRO A 74 -17.78 -9.65 -31.43
CA PRO A 74 -18.30 -10.94 -31.00
C PRO A 74 -17.40 -11.52 -29.90
N LEU A 75 -17.97 -12.26 -28.96
CA LEU A 75 -17.20 -12.89 -27.89
C LEU A 75 -16.21 -13.90 -28.47
N ASP A 76 -14.95 -13.82 -28.04
CA ASP A 76 -14.00 -14.89 -28.27
C ASP A 76 -14.46 -16.16 -27.54
N ILE A 77 -14.19 -17.33 -28.13
CA ILE A 77 -14.65 -18.61 -27.59
C ILE A 77 -14.21 -18.82 -26.14
N LYS A 78 -13.00 -18.39 -25.77
CA LYS A 78 -12.49 -18.52 -24.39
C LYS A 78 -13.19 -17.56 -23.42
N VAL A 79 -13.54 -16.37 -23.90
CA VAL A 79 -14.29 -15.39 -23.11
C VAL A 79 -15.73 -15.86 -22.92
N GLU A 80 -16.33 -16.45 -23.95
CA GLU A 80 -17.68 -17.02 -23.91
C GLU A 80 -17.76 -18.24 -22.97
N GLU A 81 -16.77 -19.13 -22.99
CA GLU A 81 -16.71 -20.26 -22.06
C GLU A 81 -16.62 -19.79 -20.60
N LEU A 82 -15.81 -18.77 -20.34
CA LEU A 82 -15.69 -18.18 -19.01
C LEU A 82 -16.99 -17.49 -18.58
N SER A 83 -17.64 -16.75 -19.48
CA SER A 83 -18.88 -16.02 -19.17
C SER A 83 -20.02 -16.96 -18.76
N ARG A 84 -20.16 -18.11 -19.41
CA ARG A 84 -21.17 -19.14 -19.08
C ARG A 84 -21.11 -19.64 -17.64
N THR A 85 -19.93 -19.59 -17.01
CA THR A 85 -19.72 -20.07 -15.64
C THR A 85 -19.71 -18.96 -14.60
N THR A 86 -19.58 -17.70 -15.03
CA THR A 86 -19.33 -16.56 -14.13
C THR A 86 -20.42 -15.50 -14.16
N ASP A 87 -21.12 -15.32 -15.28
CA ASP A 87 -22.13 -14.28 -15.45
C ASP A 87 -23.48 -14.72 -14.88
N LYS A 88 -24.08 -13.87 -14.04
CA LYS A 88 -25.36 -14.15 -13.38
C LYS A 88 -26.43 -13.12 -13.68
N ASN A 89 -26.05 -11.89 -14.01
CA ASN A 89 -26.96 -10.80 -14.32
C ASN A 89 -26.55 -10.07 -15.61
N ASP A 90 -27.35 -9.09 -16.04
CA ASP A 90 -27.07 -8.35 -17.26
C ASP A 90 -25.84 -7.43 -17.14
N ASN A 91 -25.50 -6.96 -15.94
CA ASN A 91 -24.28 -6.18 -15.70
C ASN A 91 -23.03 -7.04 -15.92
N ASP A 92 -23.03 -8.28 -15.41
CA ASP A 92 -21.91 -9.22 -15.61
C ASP A 92 -21.67 -9.48 -17.12
N LYS A 93 -22.73 -9.46 -17.94
CA LYS A 93 -22.61 -9.59 -19.41
C LYS A 93 -21.99 -8.35 -20.05
N ILE A 94 -22.31 -7.16 -19.55
CA ILE A 94 -21.67 -5.91 -19.98
C ILE A 94 -20.20 -5.98 -19.62
N ASP A 95 -19.86 -6.32 -18.38
CA ASP A 95 -18.47 -6.48 -17.92
C ASP A 95 -17.68 -7.47 -18.80
N THR A 96 -18.27 -8.63 -19.12
CA THR A 96 -17.69 -9.61 -20.03
C THR A 96 -17.46 -9.02 -21.44
N ALA A 97 -18.36 -8.18 -21.95
CA ALA A 97 -18.17 -7.52 -23.23
C ALA A 97 -17.01 -6.52 -23.19
N LEU A 98 -16.88 -5.71 -22.12
CA LEU A 98 -15.71 -4.82 -21.95
C LEU A 98 -14.41 -5.62 -21.91
N LEU A 99 -14.38 -6.73 -21.15
CA LEU A 99 -13.21 -7.61 -21.06
C LEU A 99 -12.83 -8.20 -22.42
N ASN A 100 -13.82 -8.57 -23.23
CA ASN A 100 -13.61 -9.13 -24.56
C ASN A 100 -12.92 -8.15 -25.51
N GLU A 101 -13.28 -6.86 -25.47
CA GLU A 101 -12.63 -5.84 -26.30
C GLU A 101 -11.11 -5.73 -26.03
N VAL A 102 -10.73 -5.84 -24.75
CA VAL A 102 -9.33 -5.80 -24.31
C VAL A 102 -8.60 -7.09 -24.68
N TYR A 103 -9.28 -8.23 -24.48
CA TYR A 103 -8.75 -9.55 -24.80
C TYR A 103 -8.41 -9.69 -26.28
N LEU A 104 -9.30 -9.19 -27.15
CA LEU A 104 -9.09 -9.14 -28.61
C LEU A 104 -8.09 -8.06 -29.06
N GLY A 105 -7.59 -7.23 -28.14
CA GLY A 105 -6.62 -6.16 -28.45
C GLY A 105 -7.21 -4.99 -29.23
N ARG A 106 -8.54 -4.80 -29.18
CA ARG A 106 -9.20 -3.62 -29.79
C ARG A 106 -9.00 -2.35 -28.98
N VAL A 107 -8.68 -2.50 -27.71
CA VAL A 107 -8.24 -1.45 -26.79
C VAL A 107 -6.98 -1.91 -26.06
N ASP A 108 -6.16 -0.97 -25.61
CA ASP A 108 -4.86 -1.29 -25.00
C ASP A 108 -5.02 -1.70 -23.53
N LEU A 109 -5.97 -1.07 -22.83
CA LEU A 109 -6.15 -1.18 -21.39
C LEU A 109 -7.64 -1.02 -21.03
N LEU A 110 -8.09 -1.73 -19.99
CA LEU A 110 -9.35 -1.50 -19.28
C LEU A 110 -9.06 -1.10 -17.84
N VAL A 111 -9.63 0.03 -17.40
CA VAL A 111 -9.55 0.47 -16.01
C VAL A 111 -10.86 0.13 -15.31
N THR A 112 -10.79 -0.63 -14.22
CA THR A 112 -11.94 -1.13 -13.43
C THR A 112 -11.56 -1.35 -11.97
N GLU A 113 -12.46 -1.00 -11.05
CA GLU A 113 -12.35 -1.36 -9.63
C GLU A 113 -13.07 -2.70 -9.30
N ASP A 114 -13.74 -3.32 -10.29
CA ASP A 114 -14.38 -4.62 -10.11
C ASP A 114 -13.35 -5.75 -10.08
N ARG A 115 -13.26 -6.39 -8.91
CA ARG A 115 -12.39 -7.54 -8.68
C ARG A 115 -12.83 -8.78 -9.43
N LYS A 116 -14.12 -8.96 -9.72
CA LYS A 116 -14.56 -10.10 -10.54
C LYS A 116 -13.99 -9.96 -11.94
N LEU A 117 -14.07 -8.78 -12.53
CA LEU A 117 -13.49 -8.48 -13.84
C LEU A 117 -11.97 -8.70 -13.88
N GLN A 118 -11.25 -8.25 -12.85
CA GLN A 118 -9.81 -8.51 -12.72
C GLN A 118 -9.49 -10.01 -12.58
N ARG A 119 -10.30 -10.77 -11.84
CA ARG A 119 -10.14 -12.24 -11.74
C ARG A 119 -10.37 -12.93 -13.08
N LYS A 120 -11.40 -12.53 -13.82
CA LYS A 120 -11.65 -13.04 -15.18
C LYS A 120 -10.44 -12.76 -16.09
N ALA A 121 -9.85 -11.58 -16.00
CA ALA A 121 -8.64 -11.23 -16.75
C ALA A 121 -7.43 -12.11 -16.41
N ILE A 122 -7.23 -12.45 -15.13
CA ILE A 122 -6.20 -13.41 -14.70
C ILE A 122 -6.43 -14.77 -15.35
N THR A 123 -7.67 -15.29 -15.30
CA THR A 123 -8.01 -16.58 -15.91
C THR A 123 -7.80 -16.60 -17.43
N LEU A 124 -8.04 -15.47 -18.10
CA LEU A 124 -7.82 -15.30 -19.54
C LEU A 124 -6.35 -15.00 -19.92
N GLY A 125 -5.44 -14.89 -18.94
CA GLY A 125 -4.03 -14.61 -19.20
C GLY A 125 -3.72 -13.17 -19.63
N ILE A 126 -4.62 -12.22 -19.33
CA ILE A 126 -4.45 -10.78 -19.63
C ILE A 126 -4.53 -9.84 -18.40
N PRO A 127 -4.05 -10.23 -17.19
CA PRO A 127 -4.18 -9.40 -15.99
C PRO A 127 -3.51 -8.01 -16.11
N GLN A 128 -2.49 -7.88 -16.94
CA GLN A 128 -1.77 -6.64 -17.21
C GLN A 128 -2.59 -5.61 -18.00
N LYS A 129 -3.63 -6.06 -18.72
CA LYS A 129 -4.48 -5.17 -19.52
C LYS A 129 -5.75 -4.73 -18.79
N VAL A 130 -6.01 -5.25 -17.58
CA VAL A 130 -7.21 -4.94 -16.79
C VAL A 130 -6.76 -4.52 -15.40
N VAL A 131 -6.77 -3.21 -15.14
CA VAL A 131 -6.09 -2.61 -13.99
C VAL A 131 -7.04 -1.77 -13.13
N SER A 132 -6.77 -1.70 -11.82
CA SER A 132 -7.42 -0.72 -10.93
C SER A 132 -6.96 0.71 -11.22
N ILE A 133 -7.72 1.71 -10.77
CA ILE A 133 -7.35 3.12 -10.79
C ILE A 133 -5.99 3.29 -10.11
N ASN A 134 -5.80 2.68 -8.95
CA ASN A 134 -4.54 2.79 -8.22
C ASN A 134 -3.37 2.17 -9.00
N THR A 135 -3.57 0.99 -9.60
CA THR A 135 -2.55 0.35 -10.45
C THR A 135 -2.20 1.24 -11.64
N PHE A 136 -3.20 1.80 -12.32
CA PHE A 136 -2.99 2.73 -13.43
C PHE A 136 -2.18 3.95 -13.01
N ILE A 137 -2.60 4.64 -11.94
CA ILE A 137 -1.92 5.85 -11.44
C ILE A 137 -0.50 5.50 -11.01
N SER A 138 -0.28 4.39 -10.30
CA SER A 138 1.06 3.97 -9.88
C SER A 138 1.98 3.72 -11.08
N ASN A 139 1.49 3.03 -12.12
CA ASN A 139 2.28 2.76 -13.33
C ASN A 139 2.56 4.04 -14.11
N ALA A 140 1.54 4.88 -14.33
CA ALA A 140 1.67 6.18 -14.97
C ALA A 140 2.70 7.08 -14.26
N THR A 141 2.67 7.08 -12.93
CA THR A 141 3.63 7.82 -12.08
C THR A 141 5.04 7.24 -12.21
N ALA A 142 5.19 5.91 -12.19
CA ALA A 142 6.48 5.25 -12.29
C ALA A 142 7.14 5.42 -13.66
N GLU A 143 6.34 5.42 -14.73
CA GLU A 143 6.81 5.59 -16.12
C GLU A 143 7.07 7.07 -16.46
N ASN A 144 6.42 8.01 -15.77
CA ASN A 144 6.50 9.45 -16.07
C ASN A 144 6.81 10.30 -14.83
N PRO A 145 7.96 10.07 -14.15
CA PRO A 145 8.30 10.76 -12.91
C PRO A 145 8.36 12.29 -13.05
N THR A 146 8.68 12.82 -14.24
CA THR A 146 8.73 14.26 -14.51
C THR A 146 7.36 14.95 -14.60
N LEU A 147 6.27 14.18 -14.77
CA LEU A 147 4.90 14.71 -14.84
C LEU A 147 4.22 14.80 -13.46
N VAL A 148 4.92 14.34 -12.43
CA VAL A 148 4.47 14.23 -11.04
C VAL A 148 4.76 15.56 -10.32
N GLU A 149 3.75 16.41 -10.22
CA GLU A 149 3.85 17.69 -9.48
C GLU A 149 3.44 17.47 -8.02
N TYR A 150 4.38 17.05 -7.18
CA TYR A 150 4.14 17.02 -5.73
C TYR A 150 5.35 17.61 -4.98
N ASN A 151 5.16 18.77 -4.35
CA ASN A 151 6.02 19.15 -3.24
C ASN A 151 5.71 18.21 -2.06
N THR A 152 6.66 17.36 -1.70
CA THR A 152 6.73 16.57 -0.44
C THR A 152 5.40 16.09 0.17
N LEU A 153 5.00 14.85 -0.11
CA LEU A 153 3.88 14.19 0.58
C LEU A 153 4.33 13.70 1.97
N ALA A 154 4.36 14.59 2.95
CA ALA A 154 4.72 14.24 4.32
C ALA A 154 3.45 14.01 5.15
N VAL A 155 3.41 12.89 5.89
CA VAL A 155 2.39 12.70 6.94
C VAL A 155 2.86 13.45 8.17
N LYS A 156 2.11 14.48 8.57
CA LYS A 156 2.41 15.35 9.72
C LYS A 156 1.39 15.12 10.83
N LYS A 157 1.81 15.36 12.06
CA LYS A 157 0.92 15.41 13.22
C LYS A 157 0.41 16.84 13.37
N GLY A 158 -0.89 17.01 13.61
CA GLY A 158 -1.54 18.30 13.84
C GLY A 158 -2.72 18.15 14.78
N TYR A 159 -3.24 19.28 15.27
CA TYR A 159 -4.44 19.30 16.11
C TYR A 159 -5.69 19.38 15.24
N PHE A 160 -6.81 18.76 15.66
CA PHE A 160 -8.10 18.91 14.96
C PHE A 160 -8.46 20.38 14.74
N GLY A 161 -8.23 21.24 15.74
CA GLY A 161 -8.55 22.67 15.67
C GLY A 161 -7.80 23.44 14.57
N SER A 162 -6.68 22.90 14.06
CA SER A 162 -5.92 23.49 12.95
C SER A 162 -6.39 23.04 11.56
N ILE A 163 -7.38 22.15 11.47
CA ILE A 163 -7.82 21.53 10.23
C ILE A 163 -9.14 22.14 9.78
N ASP A 164 -9.18 22.59 8.53
CA ASP A 164 -10.43 23.09 7.97
C ASP A 164 -11.41 21.93 7.69
N ILE A 165 -12.42 21.83 8.55
CA ILE A 165 -13.51 20.86 8.38
C ILE A 165 -14.36 21.14 7.13
N ASN A 166 -14.34 22.35 6.58
CA ASN A 166 -15.06 22.69 5.35
C ASN A 166 -14.34 22.21 4.10
N ASN A 167 -13.14 21.65 4.23
CA ASN A 167 -12.46 20.99 3.13
C ASN A 167 -13.31 19.82 2.59
N SER A 168 -13.39 19.71 1.26
CA SER A 168 -14.19 18.68 0.57
C SER A 168 -13.81 17.25 0.93
N PHE A 169 -12.58 17.04 1.42
CA PHE A 169 -12.13 15.77 1.97
C PHE A 169 -13.07 15.22 3.05
N PHE A 170 -13.68 16.09 3.86
CA PHE A 170 -14.57 15.72 4.96
C PHE A 170 -16.05 15.62 4.60
N ASP A 171 -16.45 15.93 3.37
CA ASP A 171 -17.87 15.97 3.00
C ASP A 171 -18.54 14.61 3.14
N SER A 172 -17.89 13.53 2.70
CA SER A 172 -18.41 12.17 2.88
C SER A 172 -18.63 11.83 4.36
N PHE A 173 -17.75 12.28 5.26
CA PHE A 173 -17.92 12.05 6.70
C PHE A 173 -19.12 12.79 7.29
N LYS A 174 -19.42 14.00 6.79
CA LYS A 174 -20.59 14.78 7.22
C LYS A 174 -21.89 14.13 6.74
N GLU A 175 -21.86 13.48 5.57
CA GLU A 175 -22.99 12.72 5.04
C GLU A 175 -23.17 11.39 5.78
N ASP A 176 -22.07 10.71 6.11
CA ASP A 176 -22.09 9.38 6.71
C ASP A 176 -22.40 9.40 8.21
N TYR A 177 -22.04 10.45 8.94
CA TYR A 177 -22.18 10.50 10.39
C TYR A 177 -22.94 11.75 10.86
N ASP A 178 -24.15 11.54 11.37
CA ASP A 178 -24.94 12.61 11.98
C ASP A 178 -24.18 13.29 13.12
N GLY A 179 -24.06 14.62 13.03
CA GLY A 179 -23.34 15.40 14.03
C GLY A 179 -21.80 15.35 13.92
N PHE A 180 -21.23 14.85 12.82
CA PHE A 180 -19.77 14.80 12.59
C PHE A 180 -19.09 16.14 12.87
N ALA A 181 -19.68 17.26 12.41
CA ALA A 181 -19.12 18.59 12.64
C ALA A 181 -19.02 18.96 14.13
N SER A 182 -20.04 18.62 14.91
CA SER A 182 -20.04 18.84 16.36
C SER A 182 -19.03 17.92 17.06
N TRP A 183 -18.92 16.67 16.62
CA TRP A 183 -17.91 15.74 17.12
C TRP A 183 -16.49 16.25 16.84
N PHE A 184 -16.22 16.69 15.61
CA PHE A 184 -14.92 17.21 15.18
C PHE A 184 -14.51 18.45 15.99
N ALA A 185 -15.45 19.38 16.22
CA ALA A 185 -15.21 20.56 17.04
C ALA A 185 -14.85 20.21 18.49
N LYS A 186 -15.52 19.20 19.09
CA LYS A 186 -15.18 18.70 20.44
C LYS A 186 -13.78 18.09 20.52
N LYS A 187 -13.22 17.66 19.39
CA LYS A 187 -11.88 17.07 19.30
C LYS A 187 -10.77 18.09 19.08
N CYS A 188 -11.06 19.40 19.10
CA CYS A 188 -10.12 20.47 18.72
C CYS A 188 -8.71 20.36 19.32
N ASP A 189 -8.60 19.97 20.60
CA ASP A 189 -7.32 19.83 21.33
C ASP A 189 -6.65 18.44 21.16
N GLU A 190 -7.30 17.52 20.45
CA GLU A 190 -6.73 16.20 20.16
C GLU A 190 -5.89 16.20 18.89
N GLU A 191 -4.95 15.26 18.82
CA GLU A 191 -4.00 15.15 17.72
C GLU A 191 -4.49 14.15 16.65
N ALA A 192 -4.22 14.48 15.40
CA ALA A 192 -4.44 13.64 14.23
C ALA A 192 -3.23 13.67 13.29
N TYR A 193 -3.14 12.67 12.43
CA TYR A 193 -2.15 12.61 11.36
C TYR A 193 -2.81 13.05 10.05
N ILE A 194 -2.15 13.95 9.33
CA ILE A 194 -2.64 14.55 8.09
C ILE A 194 -1.56 14.39 7.02
N CYS A 195 -1.95 13.98 5.83
CA CYS A 195 -1.12 14.05 4.63
C CYS A 195 -1.70 15.11 3.70
N GLN A 196 -0.86 16.06 3.27
CA GLN A 196 -1.23 17.09 2.31
C GLN A 196 -0.27 17.09 1.12
N ASP A 197 -0.75 17.50 -0.04
CA ASP A 197 0.12 17.80 -1.18
C ASP A 197 0.69 19.22 -1.13
N GLY A 198 1.50 19.56 -2.13
CA GLY A 198 2.10 20.88 -2.30
C GLY A 198 1.12 22.03 -2.52
N THR A 199 -0.19 21.74 -2.63
CA THR A 199 -1.27 22.72 -2.77
C THR A 199 -2.16 22.78 -1.53
N ASP A 200 -1.68 22.25 -0.39
CA ASP A 200 -2.37 22.12 0.90
C ASP A 200 -3.63 21.23 0.86
N ARG A 201 -3.83 20.50 -0.24
CA ARG A 201 -4.97 19.59 -0.36
C ARG A 201 -4.73 18.36 0.50
N ILE A 202 -5.75 17.99 1.29
CA ILE A 202 -5.72 16.82 2.17
C ILE A 202 -5.85 15.55 1.32
N LEU A 203 -4.89 14.64 1.49
CA LEU A 203 -4.82 13.34 0.82
C LEU A 203 -4.99 12.18 1.81
N GLY A 204 -4.89 12.45 3.10
CA GLY A 204 -5.18 11.44 4.11
C GLY A 204 -5.31 12.04 5.50
N PHE A 205 -6.14 11.41 6.30
CA PHE A 205 -6.43 11.80 7.67
C PHE A 205 -6.56 10.55 8.53
N LEU A 206 -5.88 10.53 9.67
CA LEU A 206 -5.95 9.45 10.65
C LEU A 206 -6.03 10.02 12.06
N TYR A 207 -7.12 9.71 12.76
CA TYR A 207 -7.30 9.94 14.18
C TYR A 207 -7.22 8.62 14.95
N LEU A 208 -6.45 8.63 16.04
CA LEU A 208 -6.24 7.48 16.92
C LEU A 208 -6.66 7.82 18.34
N LYS A 209 -7.47 6.94 18.94
CA LYS A 209 -7.89 7.06 20.35
C LYS A 209 -7.38 5.85 21.12
N THR A 210 -6.77 6.10 22.29
CA THR A 210 -6.45 5.03 23.24
C THR A 210 -7.65 4.78 24.11
N GLU A 211 -8.08 3.53 24.22
CA GLU A 211 -9.22 3.12 25.04
C GLU A 211 -8.75 2.16 26.13
N THR A 212 -9.40 2.26 27.28
CA THR A 212 -9.08 1.45 28.46
C THR A 212 -10.07 0.29 28.59
N GLU A 213 -9.85 -0.57 29.58
CA GLU A 213 -10.71 -1.72 29.85
C GLU A 213 -12.15 -1.36 30.25
N ASP A 214 -12.39 -0.10 30.61
CA ASP A 214 -13.70 0.43 31.04
C ASP A 214 -14.50 1.09 29.91
N GLU A 215 -13.99 1.06 28.66
CA GLU A 215 -14.72 1.59 27.51
C GLU A 215 -16.00 0.77 27.24
N ASN A 216 -17.08 1.46 26.87
CA ASN A 216 -18.35 0.83 26.56
C ASN A 216 -18.38 0.36 25.09
N TYR A 217 -18.57 -0.94 24.90
CA TYR A 217 -18.68 -1.59 23.59
C TYR A 217 -20.05 -2.27 23.38
N SER A 218 -21.11 -1.74 23.98
CA SER A 218 -22.47 -2.28 23.86
C SER A 218 -23.03 -2.21 22.44
N ASP A 219 -22.47 -1.33 21.60
CA ASP A 219 -22.85 -1.11 20.19
C ASP A 219 -22.12 -2.06 19.21
N ILE A 220 -21.19 -2.89 19.71
CA ILE A 220 -20.42 -3.85 18.91
C ILE A 220 -20.90 -5.28 19.21
N ILE A 221 -21.13 -6.07 18.15
CA ILE A 221 -21.62 -7.45 18.23
C ILE A 221 -20.68 -8.40 17.47
N PRO A 222 -20.14 -9.45 18.13
CA PRO A 222 -20.21 -9.71 19.57
C PRO A 222 -19.50 -8.60 20.36
N SER A 223 -19.87 -8.38 21.62
CA SER A 223 -19.22 -7.32 22.41
C SER A 223 -17.75 -7.67 22.69
N PHE A 224 -16.89 -6.65 22.73
CA PHE A 224 -15.48 -6.84 23.03
C PHE A 224 -15.26 -7.33 24.47
N SER A 225 -14.30 -8.23 24.65
CA SER A 225 -13.74 -8.49 25.98
C SER A 225 -12.96 -7.28 26.48
N LYS A 226 -12.84 -7.10 27.79
CA LYS A 226 -12.04 -6.01 28.37
C LYS A 226 -10.57 -6.14 27.97
N LYS A 227 -10.03 -5.11 27.33
CA LYS A 227 -8.61 -4.98 26.96
C LYS A 227 -8.27 -3.51 26.82
N ARG A 228 -6.98 -3.18 26.87
CA ARG A 228 -6.51 -1.86 26.44
C ARG A 228 -6.35 -1.84 24.93
N ARG A 229 -7.02 -0.89 24.25
CA ARG A 229 -7.12 -0.88 22.78
C ARG A 229 -6.63 0.42 22.17
N LEU A 230 -6.16 0.31 20.94
CA LEU A 230 -6.04 1.47 20.04
C LEU A 230 -7.18 1.43 19.04
N LYS A 231 -8.08 2.42 19.12
CA LYS A 231 -9.12 2.63 18.13
C LYS A 231 -8.58 3.47 16.99
N VAL A 232 -8.74 2.97 15.77
CA VAL A 232 -8.68 3.78 14.56
C VAL A 232 -10.02 4.50 14.45
N GLY A 233 -10.05 5.77 14.88
CA GLY A 233 -11.30 6.52 15.07
C GLY A 233 -11.87 7.02 13.75
N THR A 234 -11.10 7.87 13.05
CA THR A 234 -11.45 8.37 11.72
C THR A 234 -10.27 8.13 10.82
N PHE A 235 -10.50 7.44 9.70
CA PHE A 235 -9.44 7.14 8.75
C PHE A 235 -9.96 7.24 7.32
N LYS A 236 -9.33 8.09 6.53
CA LYS A 236 -9.58 8.23 5.09
C LYS A 236 -8.27 8.53 4.38
N VAL A 237 -8.12 7.98 3.17
CA VAL A 237 -6.96 8.17 2.32
C VAL A 237 -7.38 8.19 0.86
N GLU A 238 -6.86 9.15 0.11
CA GLU A 238 -7.11 9.31 -1.31
C GLU A 238 -6.15 8.46 -2.15
N SER A 239 -6.61 7.91 -3.28
CA SER A 239 -5.73 7.17 -4.19
C SER A 239 -4.86 8.13 -4.98
N THR A 240 -3.61 8.21 -4.57
CA THR A 240 -2.60 9.08 -5.18
C THR A 240 -1.63 8.32 -6.09
N GLY A 241 -1.76 6.99 -6.19
CA GLY A 241 -0.73 6.11 -6.79
C GLY A 241 0.45 5.82 -5.86
N PHE A 242 0.54 6.53 -4.74
CA PHE A 242 1.46 6.21 -3.64
C PHE A 242 0.80 5.26 -2.66
N ARG A 243 1.61 4.41 -2.01
CA ARG A 243 1.15 3.46 -1.01
C ARG A 243 0.83 4.13 0.34
N LEU A 244 0.14 5.28 0.32
CA LEU A 244 -0.14 6.12 1.48
C LEU A 244 -0.95 5.35 2.55
N GLY A 245 -1.86 4.47 2.13
CA GLY A 245 -2.55 3.55 3.05
C GLY A 245 -1.58 2.68 3.86
N GLU A 246 -0.51 2.14 3.25
CA GLU A 246 0.49 1.35 3.98
C GLU A 246 1.30 2.21 4.96
N ARG A 247 1.60 3.47 4.61
CA ARG A 247 2.22 4.42 5.54
C ARG A 247 1.33 4.66 6.77
N PHE A 248 0.01 4.79 6.59
CA PHE A 248 -0.91 4.92 7.72
C PHE A 248 -1.04 3.63 8.53
N ILE A 249 -1.03 2.44 7.92
CA ILE A 249 -0.95 1.17 8.65
C ILE A 249 0.29 1.15 9.54
N LYS A 250 1.46 1.56 9.01
CA LYS A 250 2.67 1.68 9.82
C LYS A 250 2.46 2.61 11.01
N ILE A 251 1.91 3.80 10.78
CA ILE A 251 1.63 4.77 11.85
C ILE A 251 0.73 4.16 12.93
N ILE A 252 -0.37 3.48 12.53
CA ILE A 252 -1.29 2.81 13.44
C ILE A 252 -0.54 1.78 14.32
N LEU A 253 0.26 0.92 13.70
CA LEU A 253 0.96 -0.16 14.41
C LEU A 253 2.09 0.37 15.31
N ASP A 254 2.87 1.35 14.85
CA ASP A 254 3.90 2.01 15.67
C ASP A 254 3.27 2.67 16.90
N ASN A 255 2.13 3.34 16.72
CA ASN A 255 1.37 3.97 17.79
C ASN A 255 0.77 2.94 18.77
N ALA A 256 0.38 1.76 18.29
CA ALA A 256 -0.12 0.68 19.12
C ALA A 256 0.99 0.08 19.99
N LEU A 257 2.17 -0.14 19.40
CA LEU A 257 3.37 -0.57 20.11
C LEU A 257 3.80 0.45 21.15
N GLU A 258 3.89 1.73 20.78
CA GLU A 258 4.37 2.79 21.67
C GLU A 258 3.48 2.93 22.89
N ARG A 259 2.17 2.80 22.67
CA ARG A 259 1.19 2.82 23.74
C ARG A 259 1.15 1.52 24.52
N ASN A 260 1.68 0.39 24.03
CA ASN A 260 1.58 -0.93 24.65
C ASN A 260 0.12 -1.41 24.81
N VAL A 261 -0.68 -1.30 23.74
CA VAL A 261 -2.07 -1.80 23.71
C VAL A 261 -2.11 -3.30 23.40
N ASP A 262 -3.18 -3.98 23.80
CA ASP A 262 -3.35 -5.41 23.55
C ASP A 262 -3.89 -5.70 22.14
N GLU A 263 -4.67 -4.76 21.61
CA GLU A 263 -5.42 -4.94 20.37
C GLU A 263 -5.66 -3.60 19.68
N VAL A 264 -5.60 -3.60 18.34
CA VAL A 264 -6.04 -2.48 17.50
C VAL A 264 -7.37 -2.86 16.89
N TYR A 265 -8.30 -1.90 16.77
CA TYR A 265 -9.52 -2.13 16.00
C TYR A 265 -9.91 -0.92 15.16
N VAL A 266 -10.65 -1.20 14.08
CA VAL A 266 -11.21 -0.20 13.17
C VAL A 266 -12.64 -0.59 12.81
N THR A 267 -13.50 0.41 12.62
CA THR A 267 -14.85 0.25 12.08
C THR A 267 -14.92 0.91 10.71
N LEU A 268 -15.54 0.23 9.74
CA LEU A 268 -15.67 0.71 8.37
C LEU A 268 -17.05 0.32 7.83
N PHE A 269 -17.70 1.18 7.05
CA PHE A 269 -18.81 0.74 6.20
C PHE A 269 -18.26 -0.15 5.06
N ASP A 270 -19.08 -1.07 4.56
CA ASP A 270 -18.75 -1.97 3.44
C ASP A 270 -19.62 -1.72 2.20
N ASP A 271 -20.19 -0.53 2.11
CA ASP A 271 -21.13 -0.09 1.07
C ASP A 271 -20.45 0.58 -0.15
N ARG A 272 -19.18 1.00 -0.01
CA ARG A 272 -18.42 1.70 -1.04
C ARG A 272 -17.14 0.98 -1.41
N GLU A 273 -16.80 0.99 -2.70
CA GLU A 273 -15.61 0.31 -3.24
C GLU A 273 -14.30 0.76 -2.57
N GLU A 274 -14.16 2.06 -2.29
CA GLU A 274 -12.98 2.63 -1.63
C GLU A 274 -12.82 2.11 -0.19
N LEU A 275 -13.92 1.94 0.57
CA LEU A 275 -13.88 1.38 1.92
C LEU A 275 -13.64 -0.13 1.90
N ILE A 276 -14.19 -0.84 0.91
CA ILE A 276 -13.87 -2.26 0.68
C ILE A 276 -12.38 -2.42 0.39
N ALA A 277 -11.78 -1.56 -0.44
CA ALA A 277 -10.35 -1.56 -0.70
C ALA A 277 -9.53 -1.29 0.57
N LEU A 278 -9.98 -0.36 1.41
CA LEU A 278 -9.37 -0.03 2.70
C LEU A 278 -9.44 -1.20 3.70
N GLY A 279 -10.62 -1.80 3.89
CA GLY A 279 -10.78 -2.98 4.75
C GLY A 279 -9.87 -4.13 4.31
N GLN A 280 -9.70 -4.30 3.00
CA GLN A 280 -8.83 -5.33 2.43
C GLN A 280 -7.34 -5.02 2.63
N LEU A 281 -6.96 -3.75 2.70
CA LEU A 281 -5.62 -3.37 3.16
C LEU A 281 -5.39 -3.80 4.60
N PHE A 282 -6.34 -3.56 5.51
CA PHE A 282 -6.25 -4.04 6.90
C PHE A 282 -6.11 -5.56 6.97
N LEU A 283 -6.95 -6.31 6.24
CA LEU A 283 -6.88 -7.78 6.20
C LEU A 283 -5.52 -8.30 5.71
N ARG A 284 -4.93 -7.67 4.69
CA ARG A 284 -3.58 -8.02 4.21
C ARG A 284 -2.48 -7.83 5.27
N TRP A 285 -2.70 -6.92 6.23
CA TRP A 285 -1.81 -6.65 7.37
C TRP A 285 -2.22 -7.41 8.64
N GLY A 286 -3.00 -8.48 8.50
CA GLY A 286 -3.34 -9.40 9.58
C GLY A 286 -4.41 -8.89 10.54
N PHE A 287 -5.21 -7.90 10.12
CA PHE A 287 -6.48 -7.68 10.78
C PHE A 287 -7.45 -8.80 10.39
N VAL A 288 -8.37 -9.13 11.30
CA VAL A 288 -9.39 -10.15 11.09
C VAL A 288 -10.76 -9.56 11.34
N ARG A 289 -11.79 -10.10 10.68
CA ARG A 289 -13.17 -9.71 10.95
C ARG A 289 -13.57 -10.23 12.31
N PHE A 290 -13.98 -9.32 13.19
CA PHE A 290 -14.44 -9.64 14.54
C PHE A 290 -15.96 -9.64 14.64
N GLY A 291 -16.62 -8.61 14.10
CA GLY A 291 -18.05 -8.41 14.28
C GLY A 291 -18.59 -7.25 13.47
N SER A 292 -19.69 -6.69 13.94
CA SER A 292 -20.33 -5.50 13.37
C SER A 292 -20.68 -4.51 14.46
N LYS A 293 -20.63 -3.21 14.13
CA LYS A 293 -21.14 -2.14 14.96
C LYS A 293 -22.47 -1.67 14.39
N ILE A 294 -23.51 -1.66 15.23
CA ILE A 294 -24.87 -1.30 14.83
C ILE A 294 -25.13 0.17 15.18
N HIS A 295 -25.51 0.96 14.20
CA HIS A 295 -25.92 2.35 14.39
C HIS A 295 -27.40 2.46 14.68
N THR A 296 -27.81 3.56 15.31
CA THR A 296 -29.21 3.83 15.67
C THR A 296 -30.13 3.98 14.45
N ASP A 297 -29.55 4.31 13.29
CA ASP A 297 -30.25 4.44 12.01
C ASP A 297 -30.38 3.10 11.24
N GLY A 298 -29.87 2.01 11.81
CA GLY A 298 -29.91 0.66 11.21
C GLY A 298 -28.76 0.35 10.26
N ARG A 299 -27.85 1.29 9.99
CA ARG A 299 -26.61 1.01 9.24
C ARG A 299 -25.64 0.21 10.09
N ASN A 300 -24.81 -0.58 9.44
CA ASN A 300 -23.83 -1.45 10.09
C ASN A 300 -22.43 -1.16 9.56
N GLU A 301 -21.46 -1.04 10.47
CA GLU A 301 -20.04 -1.03 10.11
C GLU A 301 -19.45 -2.41 10.41
N ILE A 302 -18.57 -2.91 9.55
CA ILE A 302 -17.73 -4.06 9.89
C ILE A 302 -16.68 -3.66 10.92
N VAL A 303 -16.39 -4.55 11.85
CA VAL A 303 -15.37 -4.37 12.88
C VAL A 303 -14.20 -5.30 12.57
N LEU A 304 -13.03 -4.72 12.34
CA LEU A 304 -11.78 -5.46 12.14
C LEU A 304 -10.87 -5.28 13.35
N THR A 305 -10.24 -6.36 13.81
CA THR A 305 -9.30 -6.32 14.94
C THR A 305 -7.93 -6.88 14.56
N LYS A 306 -6.90 -6.46 15.28
CA LYS A 306 -5.55 -7.02 15.20
C LYS A 306 -4.97 -7.19 16.59
N ASN A 307 -4.50 -8.40 16.89
CA ASN A 307 -3.79 -8.70 18.12
C ASN A 307 -2.37 -8.07 18.12
N MET A 308 -1.96 -7.50 19.25
CA MET A 308 -0.66 -6.83 19.43
C MET A 308 0.25 -7.52 20.45
N THR A 309 -0.16 -8.69 20.96
CA THR A 309 0.46 -9.35 22.11
C THR A 309 1.08 -10.70 21.78
N ASN A 310 0.81 -11.27 20.61
CA ASN A 310 1.18 -12.66 20.32
C ASN A 310 1.61 -12.85 18.87
N TYR A 311 2.51 -13.81 18.65
CA TYR A 311 2.87 -14.28 17.32
C TYR A 311 2.07 -15.54 16.98
N ASP A 312 1.39 -15.55 15.84
CA ASP A 312 0.65 -16.69 15.32
C ASP A 312 1.45 -17.37 14.20
N SER A 313 1.89 -18.61 14.44
CA SER A 313 2.71 -19.35 13.47
C SER A 313 2.00 -19.73 12.17
N VAL A 314 0.67 -19.69 12.14
CA VAL A 314 -0.15 -19.97 10.95
C VAL A 314 -0.18 -18.76 10.00
N LEU A 315 -0.01 -17.55 10.53
CA LEU A 315 -0.02 -16.32 9.74
C LEU A 315 1.34 -16.04 9.09
N SER A 316 1.32 -15.38 7.93
CA SER A 316 2.55 -14.89 7.29
C SER A 316 3.28 -13.86 8.17
N PRO A 317 4.60 -13.63 7.98
CA PRO A 317 5.32 -12.59 8.70
C PRO A 317 4.70 -11.20 8.54
N LYS A 318 4.24 -10.85 7.33
CA LYS A 318 3.49 -9.61 7.08
C LYS A 318 2.19 -9.51 7.88
N GLN A 319 1.43 -10.59 8.02
CA GLN A 319 0.21 -10.58 8.82
C GLN A 319 0.50 -10.51 10.32
N ASN A 320 1.59 -11.14 10.78
CA ASN A 320 2.02 -11.05 12.17
C ASN A 320 2.55 -9.66 12.54
N TYR A 321 3.17 -8.93 11.61
CA TYR A 321 3.74 -7.60 11.89
C TYR A 321 2.73 -6.70 12.62
N PRO A 322 3.09 -6.11 13.77
CA PRO A 322 4.45 -5.94 14.28
C PRO A 322 4.89 -6.97 15.33
N ASN A 323 4.13 -8.04 15.55
CA ASN A 323 4.53 -9.10 16.48
C ASN A 323 5.61 -9.94 15.80
N LEU A 324 6.80 -10.00 16.39
CA LEU A 324 7.98 -10.68 15.83
C LEU A 324 8.48 -11.78 16.75
N ARG A 325 9.16 -12.77 16.16
CA ARG A 325 9.89 -13.80 16.91
C ARG A 325 11.35 -13.41 17.04
N TYR A 326 11.88 -13.53 18.25
CA TYR A 326 13.30 -13.26 18.51
C TYR A 326 14.20 -14.43 18.07
N ASN A 327 13.79 -15.67 18.35
CA ASN A 327 14.58 -16.88 18.07
C ASN A 327 14.40 -17.35 16.62
N VAL A 328 14.89 -16.54 15.68
CA VAL A 328 14.93 -16.79 14.23
C VAL A 328 16.33 -16.50 13.69
N ASN A 329 16.62 -16.91 12.45
CA ASN A 329 17.90 -16.61 11.83
C ASN A 329 18.01 -15.11 11.59
N LYS A 330 19.26 -14.62 11.55
CA LYS A 330 19.56 -13.20 11.43
C LYS A 330 20.64 -13.01 10.38
N PHE A 331 20.40 -12.07 9.48
CA PHE A 331 21.26 -11.85 8.34
C PHE A 331 21.57 -10.37 8.15
N ILE A 332 22.66 -10.09 7.45
CA ILE A 332 23.01 -8.76 6.97
C ILE A 332 22.87 -8.73 5.43
N MET A 333 22.16 -7.72 4.93
CA MET A 333 22.03 -7.41 3.50
C MET A 333 22.76 -6.11 3.17
N PRO A 334 23.85 -6.14 2.37
CA PRO A 334 24.48 -4.92 1.87
C PRO A 334 23.59 -4.26 0.81
N ILE A 335 23.54 -2.94 0.87
CA ILE A 335 22.85 -2.10 -0.11
C ILE A 335 23.76 -0.95 -0.56
N ASP A 336 23.74 -0.68 -1.86
CA ASP A 336 24.49 0.43 -2.44
C ASP A 336 23.94 1.76 -1.89
N PRO A 337 24.81 2.69 -1.46
CA PRO A 337 24.37 3.99 -0.98
C PRO A 337 23.46 4.74 -1.96
N LYS A 338 23.58 4.55 -3.28
CA LYS A 338 22.67 5.18 -4.26
C LYS A 338 21.21 4.74 -4.14
N TYR A 339 20.97 3.55 -3.60
CA TYR A 339 19.63 2.97 -3.44
C TYR A 339 19.12 3.03 -2.00
N HIS A 340 20.01 3.22 -1.02
CA HIS A 340 19.67 3.05 0.39
C HIS A 340 18.63 4.05 0.89
N THR A 341 18.94 5.35 0.84
CA THR A 341 18.08 6.39 1.44
C THR A 341 16.76 6.53 0.71
N SER A 342 16.77 6.30 -0.60
CA SER A 342 15.54 6.24 -1.39
C SER A 342 14.64 5.07 -0.97
N LEU A 343 15.20 3.88 -0.72
CA LEU A 343 14.42 2.74 -0.22
C LEU A 343 14.00 2.91 1.25
N PHE A 344 14.84 3.54 2.06
CA PHE A 344 14.69 3.72 3.51
C PHE A 344 14.76 5.20 3.90
N PRO A 345 13.74 6.02 3.56
CA PRO A 345 13.76 7.45 3.86
C PRO A 345 13.89 7.72 5.37
N ASP A 346 13.25 6.90 6.20
CA ASP A 346 13.33 7.01 7.67
C ASP A 346 14.74 6.63 8.22
N SER A 347 15.62 6.05 7.40
CA SER A 347 16.99 5.64 7.78
C SER A 347 18.09 6.59 7.28
N ILE A 348 17.75 7.76 6.73
CA ILE A 348 18.68 8.75 6.18
C ILE A 348 19.83 9.07 7.16
N LEU A 349 21.03 9.31 6.61
CA LEU A 349 22.20 9.72 7.37
C LEU A 349 22.35 11.25 7.39
N ASN A 350 22.93 11.81 8.45
CA ASN A 350 23.19 13.26 8.56
C ASN A 350 24.12 13.82 7.46
N THR A 351 24.85 12.95 6.77
CA THR A 351 25.73 13.31 5.65
C THR A 351 25.01 13.31 4.30
N GLU A 352 23.73 12.97 4.27
CA GLU A 352 22.89 12.92 3.08
C GLU A 352 21.92 14.09 3.09
N ASN A 353 21.61 14.60 1.90
CA ASN A 353 20.72 15.74 1.75
C ASN A 353 19.28 15.25 1.60
N GLU A 354 18.40 15.60 2.53
CA GLU A 354 16.97 15.28 2.46
C GLU A 354 16.33 15.76 1.15
N ASN A 355 16.86 16.86 0.57
CA ASN A 355 16.36 17.42 -0.69
C ASN A 355 16.54 16.47 -1.89
N ASP A 356 17.54 15.59 -1.86
CA ASP A 356 17.81 14.61 -2.91
C ASP A 356 16.77 13.46 -2.89
N PHE A 357 15.95 13.40 -1.84
CA PHE A 357 14.94 12.36 -1.60
C PHE A 357 13.54 12.94 -1.36
N LEU A 358 13.25 14.13 -1.89
CA LEU A 358 11.90 14.74 -1.82
C LEU A 358 10.94 14.20 -2.88
N GLU A 359 11.44 13.49 -3.89
CA GLU A 359 10.59 12.89 -4.92
C GLU A 359 9.58 11.93 -4.30
N ASN A 360 8.30 12.16 -4.59
CA ASN A 360 7.27 11.28 -4.08
C ASN A 360 7.28 10.01 -4.93
N THR A 361 7.88 8.93 -4.42
CA THR A 361 7.94 7.63 -5.10
C THR A 361 7.16 6.56 -4.31
N PRO A 362 6.39 5.67 -4.97
CA PRO A 362 5.47 4.75 -4.27
C PRO A 362 6.13 3.83 -3.24
N TYR A 363 7.35 3.37 -3.51
CA TYR A 363 8.09 2.46 -2.62
C TYR A 363 8.55 3.09 -1.30
N ARG A 364 8.64 4.43 -1.23
CA ARG A 364 8.95 5.15 0.02
C ARG A 364 7.85 5.00 1.06
N TYR A 365 6.59 5.03 0.62
CA TYR A 365 5.39 4.87 1.47
C TYR A 365 5.02 3.41 1.75
N ALA A 366 5.63 2.47 1.03
CA ALA A 366 5.38 1.06 1.20
C ALA A 366 5.94 0.55 2.54
N LEU A 367 5.11 -0.11 3.34
CA LEU A 367 5.55 -0.78 4.55
C LEU A 367 6.24 -2.11 4.21
N GLN A 368 5.69 -2.83 3.23
CA GLN A 368 6.39 -3.92 2.56
C GLN A 368 7.20 -3.37 1.37
N LYS A 369 8.50 -3.63 1.37
CA LYS A 369 9.45 -3.20 0.37
C LYS A 369 10.02 -4.40 -0.40
N VAL A 370 10.56 -4.13 -1.58
CA VAL A 370 11.18 -5.12 -2.45
C VAL A 370 12.65 -4.75 -2.67
N TYR A 371 13.54 -5.72 -2.53
CA TYR A 371 14.94 -5.58 -2.92
C TYR A 371 15.36 -6.77 -3.80
N ILE A 372 16.14 -6.48 -4.83
CA ILE A 372 16.62 -7.46 -5.79
C ILE A 372 18.08 -7.77 -5.49
N THR A 373 18.42 -9.05 -5.49
CA THR A 373 19.78 -9.54 -5.25
C THR A 373 20.01 -10.79 -6.08
N TRP A 374 21.27 -11.11 -6.34
CA TRP A 374 21.69 -12.37 -6.95
C TRP A 374 22.73 -13.09 -6.09
N GLY A 375 22.79 -12.71 -4.81
CA GLY A 375 23.60 -13.41 -3.82
C GLY A 375 23.03 -14.80 -3.51
N GLN A 376 23.93 -15.71 -3.09
CA GLN A 376 23.52 -16.98 -2.51
C GLN A 376 22.78 -16.71 -1.21
N ASP A 377 21.57 -17.25 -1.11
CA ASP A 377 20.70 -17.20 0.05
C ASP A 377 21.08 -18.33 1.00
N ASP A 378 21.54 -17.96 2.18
CA ASP A 378 22.00 -18.91 3.20
C ASP A 378 20.80 -19.47 4.00
N ASN A 379 19.91 -20.19 3.31
CA ASN A 379 18.68 -20.77 3.86
C ASN A 379 17.78 -19.75 4.58
N VAL A 380 17.59 -18.59 3.98
CA VAL A 380 16.76 -17.52 4.56
C VAL A 380 15.28 -17.87 4.43
N ASN A 381 14.54 -17.77 5.53
CA ASN A 381 13.13 -18.12 5.58
C ASN A 381 12.25 -16.88 5.86
N PRO A 382 10.97 -16.91 5.42
CA PRO A 382 9.97 -15.97 5.91
C PRO A 382 9.96 -15.88 7.44
N GLY A 383 10.03 -14.66 7.97
CA GLY A 383 10.09 -14.39 9.41
C GLY A 383 11.50 -14.18 9.97
N ASP A 384 12.55 -14.47 9.20
CA ASP A 384 13.93 -14.18 9.60
C ASP A 384 14.19 -12.67 9.62
N VAL A 385 15.15 -12.26 10.46
CA VAL A 385 15.52 -10.85 10.64
C VAL A 385 16.62 -10.47 9.65
N MET A 386 16.43 -9.33 8.99
CA MET A 386 17.38 -8.75 8.06
C MET A 386 17.87 -7.39 8.56
N LEU A 387 19.19 -7.23 8.67
CA LEU A 387 19.85 -5.95 8.91
C LEU A 387 20.37 -5.36 7.61
N PHE A 388 19.93 -4.16 7.24
CA PHE A 388 20.46 -3.48 6.05
C PHE A 388 21.73 -2.70 6.37
N TYR A 389 22.80 -3.06 5.65
CA TYR A 389 24.12 -2.46 5.71
C TYR A 389 24.33 -1.54 4.51
N ARG A 390 24.29 -0.22 4.73
CA ARG A 390 24.60 0.77 3.69
C ARG A 390 26.10 0.79 3.47
N MET A 391 26.54 0.51 2.25
CA MET A 391 27.96 0.58 1.91
C MET A 391 28.44 2.04 1.90
N GLY A 392 29.72 2.25 2.24
CA GLY A 392 30.37 3.54 2.05
C GLY A 392 30.45 3.90 0.57
N PRO A 393 30.20 5.16 0.18
CA PRO A 393 30.33 5.61 -1.21
C PRO A 393 31.71 5.31 -1.79
N GLU A 394 31.79 5.25 -3.12
CA GLU A 394 33.06 5.11 -3.81
C GLU A 394 34.03 6.24 -3.43
N GLY A 395 35.33 5.93 -3.32
CA GLY A 395 36.36 6.87 -2.85
C GLY A 395 36.37 7.15 -1.34
N SER A 396 35.35 6.73 -0.58
CA SER A 396 35.32 6.93 0.88
C SER A 396 36.07 5.83 1.66
N LYS A 397 36.50 6.14 2.88
CA LYS A 397 37.08 5.14 3.81
C LYS A 397 35.96 4.24 4.36
N LYS A 398 35.66 3.15 3.64
CA LYS A 398 34.57 2.18 3.94
C LYS A 398 34.52 1.70 5.39
N ARG A 399 35.66 1.63 6.07
CA ARG A 399 35.80 1.33 7.51
C ARG A 399 34.87 2.18 8.40
N PHE A 400 34.69 3.46 8.06
CA PHE A 400 33.92 4.42 8.87
C PHE A 400 32.69 4.97 8.15
N SER A 401 32.62 4.84 6.82
CA SER A 401 31.49 5.32 6.02
C SER A 401 30.42 4.28 5.72
N SER A 402 30.71 2.99 5.94
CA SER A 402 29.72 1.92 5.77
C SER A 402 29.09 1.57 7.12
N VAL A 403 27.77 1.45 7.16
CA VAL A 403 27.01 1.39 8.42
C VAL A 403 25.81 0.46 8.38
N ILE A 404 25.47 -0.17 9.50
CA ILE A 404 24.17 -0.82 9.71
C ILE A 404 23.12 0.24 10.00
N THR A 405 21.98 0.18 9.32
CA THR A 405 20.98 1.27 9.34
C THR A 405 19.59 0.84 9.75
N THR A 406 19.16 -0.36 9.37
CA THR A 406 17.73 -0.70 9.38
C THR A 406 17.54 -2.15 9.77
N VAL A 407 16.50 -2.41 10.58
CA VAL A 407 15.97 -3.73 10.86
C VAL A 407 14.74 -3.97 10.00
N ALA A 408 14.66 -5.16 9.40
CA ALA A 408 13.54 -5.62 8.60
C ALA A 408 13.25 -7.10 8.91
N ILE A 409 12.06 -7.55 8.53
CA ILE A 409 11.66 -8.96 8.56
C ILE A 409 11.46 -9.44 7.14
N VAL A 410 12.00 -10.60 6.80
CA VAL A 410 11.73 -11.24 5.50
C VAL A 410 10.26 -11.67 5.46
N ASP A 411 9.51 -11.22 4.44
CA ASP A 411 8.14 -11.69 4.20
C ASP A 411 8.13 -12.86 3.22
N GLU A 412 8.87 -12.74 2.13
CA GLU A 412 8.89 -13.72 1.05
C GLU A 412 10.19 -13.57 0.24
N ILE A 413 10.71 -14.70 -0.25
CA ILE A 413 11.81 -14.73 -1.21
C ILE A 413 11.29 -15.45 -2.45
N LEU A 414 11.42 -14.80 -3.61
CA LEU A 414 11.13 -15.38 -4.92
C LEU A 414 12.44 -15.53 -5.68
N ASP A 415 12.75 -16.74 -6.13
CA ASP A 415 14.01 -17.08 -6.80
C ASP A 415 13.79 -17.75 -8.17
N THR A 416 12.54 -17.99 -8.54
CA THR A 416 12.15 -18.69 -9.76
C THR A 416 11.17 -17.84 -10.55
N PHE A 417 11.47 -17.60 -11.82
CA PHE A 417 10.66 -16.77 -12.71
C PHE A 417 10.61 -17.41 -14.10
N SER A 418 9.39 -17.61 -14.62
CA SER A 418 9.15 -18.20 -15.94
C SER A 418 9.52 -17.23 -17.05
N THR A 419 9.15 -15.95 -16.89
CA THR A 419 9.38 -14.90 -17.89
C THR A 419 9.93 -13.61 -17.26
N LYS A 420 10.45 -12.72 -18.12
CA LYS A 420 10.92 -11.38 -17.69
C LYS A 420 9.76 -10.58 -17.13
N GLU A 421 8.59 -10.69 -17.74
CA GLU A 421 7.38 -10.00 -17.35
C GLU A 421 6.92 -10.42 -15.96
N GLU A 422 7.01 -11.71 -15.64
CA GLU A 422 6.75 -12.20 -14.29
C GLU A 422 7.68 -11.55 -13.26
N PHE A 423 8.99 -11.51 -13.52
CA PHE A 423 9.97 -10.86 -12.66
C PHE A 423 9.68 -9.35 -12.48
N LEU A 424 9.42 -8.63 -13.57
CA LEU A 424 9.12 -7.19 -13.51
C LEU A 424 7.84 -6.93 -12.71
N ASN A 425 6.78 -7.73 -12.91
CA ASN A 425 5.52 -7.59 -12.16
C ASN A 425 5.71 -7.77 -10.65
N GLN A 426 6.60 -8.67 -10.22
CA GLN A 426 6.91 -8.87 -8.80
C GLN A 426 7.71 -7.70 -8.19
N CYS A 427 8.37 -6.89 -9.01
CA CYS A 427 9.14 -5.72 -8.56
C CYS A 427 8.30 -4.43 -8.46
N GLN A 428 7.20 -4.35 -9.22
CA GLN A 428 6.47 -3.09 -9.46
C GLN A 428 6.06 -2.36 -8.17
N ASN A 429 6.28 -1.04 -8.18
CA ASN A 429 5.80 -0.06 -7.18
C ASN A 429 6.23 -0.34 -5.72
N ARG A 430 7.26 -1.16 -5.51
CA ARG A 430 7.85 -1.49 -4.19
C ARG A 430 9.37 -1.60 -4.20
N SER A 431 10.01 -1.67 -5.38
CA SER A 431 11.47 -1.67 -5.52
C SER A 431 11.99 -0.26 -5.76
N VAL A 432 13.25 -0.03 -5.38
CA VAL A 432 13.98 1.24 -5.61
C VAL A 432 14.67 1.31 -6.98
N PHE A 433 14.66 0.20 -7.73
CA PHE A 433 15.36 0.06 -9.00
C PHE A 433 14.48 0.57 -10.15
N SER A 434 15.09 1.25 -11.12
CA SER A 434 14.41 1.65 -12.34
C SER A 434 14.05 0.43 -13.21
N ILE A 435 13.17 0.62 -14.20
CA ILE A 435 12.88 -0.43 -15.19
C ILE A 435 14.17 -0.86 -15.89
N ASP A 436 15.01 0.10 -16.31
CA ASP A 436 16.30 -0.19 -16.95
C ASP A 436 17.24 -1.00 -16.05
N ASP A 437 17.31 -0.69 -14.75
CA ASP A 437 18.08 -1.47 -13.77
C ASP A 437 17.57 -2.91 -13.71
N LEU A 438 16.24 -3.08 -13.63
CA LEU A 438 15.61 -4.41 -13.56
C LEU A 438 15.84 -5.22 -14.83
N GLU A 439 15.75 -4.61 -16.01
CA GLU A 439 16.04 -5.26 -17.27
C GLU A 439 17.51 -5.70 -17.34
N LEU A 440 18.43 -4.84 -16.91
CA LEU A 440 19.85 -5.15 -16.85
C LEU A 440 20.15 -6.31 -15.89
N PHE A 441 19.51 -6.33 -14.72
CA PHE A 441 19.67 -7.43 -13.76
C PHE A 441 19.16 -8.75 -14.32
N TRP A 442 18.01 -8.72 -14.99
CA TRP A 442 17.47 -9.91 -15.65
C TRP A 442 18.42 -10.43 -16.72
N GLN A 443 18.94 -9.57 -17.59
CA GLN A 443 19.86 -9.96 -18.65
C GLN A 443 21.16 -10.59 -18.10
N ASN A 444 21.72 -10.01 -17.04
CA ASN A 444 23.02 -10.42 -16.52
C ASN A 444 22.96 -11.56 -15.49
N TYR A 445 21.85 -11.68 -14.75
CA TYR A 445 21.78 -12.53 -13.56
C TYR A 445 20.56 -13.45 -13.52
N ARG A 446 19.83 -13.65 -14.63
CA ARG A 446 18.59 -14.45 -14.71
C ARG A 446 18.61 -15.74 -13.88
N ASN A 447 19.70 -16.50 -13.94
CA ASN A 447 19.78 -17.83 -13.32
C ASN A 447 19.84 -17.80 -11.80
N ASN A 448 20.23 -16.67 -11.19
CA ASN A 448 20.46 -16.55 -9.75
C ASN A 448 19.71 -15.34 -9.14
N ILE A 449 18.87 -14.65 -9.92
CA ILE A 449 18.18 -13.45 -9.49
C ILE A 449 17.10 -13.80 -8.46
N LYS A 450 17.00 -12.97 -7.42
CA LYS A 450 16.06 -13.14 -6.33
C LYS A 450 15.37 -11.82 -6.01
N ILE A 451 14.09 -11.90 -5.72
CA ILE A 451 13.28 -10.82 -5.18
C ILE A 451 13.05 -11.13 -3.71
N MET A 452 13.61 -10.29 -2.84
CA MET A 452 13.34 -10.32 -1.41
C MET A 452 12.27 -9.29 -1.08
N LYS A 453 11.09 -9.76 -0.68
CA LYS A 453 10.04 -8.94 -0.07
C LYS A 453 10.25 -8.92 1.43
N PHE A 454 10.24 -7.74 2.02
CA PHE A 454 10.47 -7.58 3.46
C PHE A 454 9.63 -6.45 4.04
N VAL A 455 9.35 -6.53 5.34
CA VAL A 455 8.66 -5.48 6.08
C VAL A 455 9.70 -4.62 6.79
N TYR A 456 9.67 -3.31 6.56
CA TYR A 456 10.48 -2.35 7.32
C TYR A 456 10.01 -2.32 8.77
N VAL A 457 10.93 -2.56 9.73
CA VAL A 457 10.60 -2.55 11.16
C VAL A 457 10.97 -1.19 11.76
N LYS A 458 12.27 -0.89 11.79
CA LYS A 458 12.80 0.27 12.50
C LYS A 458 14.20 0.61 12.00
N SER A 459 14.48 1.91 11.89
CA SER A 459 15.83 2.43 11.69
C SER A 459 16.59 2.40 13.02
N LEU A 460 17.86 2.04 12.98
CA LEU A 460 18.70 2.12 14.17
C LEU A 460 18.88 3.59 14.55
N VAL A 461 18.99 3.95 15.83
CA VAL A 461 19.19 5.34 16.27
C VAL A 461 20.62 5.78 16.01
N HIS A 462 21.58 5.01 16.50
CA HIS A 462 22.99 5.13 16.17
C HIS A 462 23.33 4.13 15.05
N ARG A 463 24.35 4.43 14.22
CA ARG A 463 24.66 3.64 13.01
C ARG A 463 25.99 2.90 13.19
N PRO A 464 26.00 1.62 13.63
CA PRO A 464 27.23 0.86 13.81
C PRO A 464 28.03 0.81 12.52
N VAL A 465 29.27 1.27 12.57
CA VAL A 465 30.19 1.32 11.42
C VAL A 465 30.86 -0.03 11.17
N LEU A 466 31.41 -0.25 9.98
CA LEU A 466 32.17 -1.46 9.65
C LEU A 466 33.32 -1.74 10.63
N ASP A 467 33.99 -0.70 11.14
CA ASP A 467 35.02 -0.84 12.18
C ASP A 467 34.51 -1.53 13.46
N PHE A 468 33.28 -1.24 13.88
CA PHE A 468 32.65 -1.91 15.02
C PHE A 468 32.42 -3.39 14.73
N LEU A 469 31.98 -3.73 13.51
CA LEU A 469 31.76 -5.12 13.11
C LEU A 469 33.06 -5.92 13.10
N TRP A 470 34.18 -5.30 12.70
CA TRP A 470 35.51 -5.92 12.75
C TRP A 470 36.01 -6.12 14.18
N LYS A 471 35.93 -5.08 15.03
CA LYS A 471 36.40 -5.13 16.42
C LYS A 471 35.68 -6.19 17.25
N ASN A 472 34.42 -6.47 16.93
CA ASN A 472 33.60 -7.45 17.64
C ASN A 472 33.54 -8.81 16.94
N ASN A 473 34.40 -9.08 15.95
CA ASN A 473 34.44 -10.34 15.18
C ASN A 473 33.07 -10.74 14.59
N ILE A 474 32.24 -9.76 14.24
CA ILE A 474 30.97 -9.98 13.54
C ILE A 474 31.26 -10.22 12.06
N ILE A 475 32.16 -9.41 11.49
CA ILE A 475 32.64 -9.54 10.12
C ILE A 475 34.16 -9.71 10.14
N PRO A 476 34.74 -10.65 9.37
CA PRO A 476 36.19 -10.80 9.29
C PRO A 476 36.86 -9.58 8.65
N PHE A 477 37.91 -9.04 9.26
CA PHE A 477 38.77 -8.04 8.61
C PHE A 477 39.57 -8.68 7.46
N PRO A 478 39.78 -8.00 6.31
CA PRO A 478 39.31 -6.68 5.91
C PRO A 478 38.01 -6.71 5.06
N LYS A 479 37.16 -7.73 5.24
CA LYS A 479 35.96 -7.96 4.41
C LYS A 479 34.79 -7.09 4.87
N GLY A 480 33.79 -6.94 4.00
CA GLY A 480 32.47 -6.41 4.34
C GLY A 480 31.41 -7.51 4.29
N PRO A 481 30.21 -7.26 4.86
CA PRO A 481 29.06 -8.14 4.68
C PRO A 481 28.76 -8.42 3.21
N ARG A 482 28.40 -9.66 2.91
CA ARG A 482 27.84 -10.13 1.62
C ARG A 482 26.33 -10.30 1.78
N PRO A 483 25.54 -10.35 0.68
CA PRO A 483 24.13 -10.71 0.78
C PRO A 483 23.93 -11.96 1.63
N PHE A 484 22.97 -11.89 2.55
CA PHE A 484 22.64 -12.98 3.46
C PHE A 484 23.80 -13.42 4.37
N THR A 485 24.66 -12.48 4.82
CA THR A 485 25.68 -12.82 5.82
C THR A 485 25.00 -13.17 7.14
N HIS A 486 25.04 -14.45 7.52
CA HIS A 486 24.45 -14.93 8.77
C HIS A 486 25.19 -14.39 9.99
N ILE A 487 24.44 -14.03 11.04
CA ILE A 487 24.97 -13.59 12.34
C ILE A 487 24.24 -14.28 13.49
N THR A 488 24.92 -14.46 14.62
CA THR A 488 24.32 -15.06 15.82
C THR A 488 23.42 -14.09 16.58
N ASN A 489 22.62 -14.61 17.51
CA ASN A 489 21.82 -13.77 18.43
C ASN A 489 22.68 -12.79 19.22
N ASP A 490 23.86 -13.22 19.69
CA ASP A 490 24.77 -12.38 20.46
C ASP A 490 25.34 -11.25 19.59
N GLN A 491 25.75 -11.56 18.36
CA GLN A 491 26.21 -10.55 17.40
C GLN A 491 25.10 -9.56 17.04
N PHE A 492 23.87 -10.03 16.85
CA PHE A 492 22.71 -9.16 16.67
C PHE A 492 22.50 -8.24 17.87
N ASN A 493 22.52 -8.77 19.10
CA ASN A 493 22.38 -7.97 20.32
C ASN A 493 23.47 -6.90 20.43
N LEU A 494 24.73 -7.24 20.11
CA LEU A 494 25.83 -6.28 20.06
C LEU A 494 25.54 -5.14 19.08
N ILE A 495 25.05 -5.44 17.88
CA ILE A 495 24.67 -4.44 16.87
C ILE A 495 23.51 -3.57 17.36
N ILE A 496 22.46 -4.15 17.92
CA ILE A 496 21.28 -3.41 18.39
C ILE A 496 21.63 -2.50 19.58
N ASN A 497 22.48 -2.98 20.49
CA ASN A 497 22.97 -2.20 21.62
C ASN A 497 23.85 -1.03 21.16
N GLU A 498 24.80 -1.27 20.25
CA GLU A 498 25.61 -0.20 19.64
C GLU A 498 24.75 0.79 18.85
N GLY A 499 23.70 0.29 18.21
CA GLY A 499 22.68 1.07 17.52
C GLY A 499 21.73 1.83 18.44
N ARG A 500 21.80 1.61 19.77
CA ARG A 500 20.94 2.24 20.79
C ARG A 500 19.45 2.16 20.44
N THR A 501 19.02 1.02 19.92
CA THR A 501 17.67 0.87 19.35
C THR A 501 16.87 -0.12 20.15
N ASP A 502 15.77 0.33 20.75
CA ASP A 502 14.86 -0.57 21.46
C ASP A 502 13.93 -1.29 20.49
N LEU A 503 13.97 -2.63 20.54
CA LEU A 503 13.11 -3.56 19.81
C LEU A 503 12.27 -4.44 20.75
N SER A 504 12.36 -4.26 22.07
CA SER A 504 11.69 -5.09 23.07
C SER A 504 10.19 -5.21 22.82
N ARG A 505 9.55 -4.10 22.41
CA ARG A 505 8.13 -4.01 22.10
C ARG A 505 7.70 -4.77 20.85
N PHE A 506 8.60 -5.31 20.04
CA PHE A 506 8.22 -6.14 18.89
C PHE A 506 8.22 -7.63 19.21
N TRP A 507 9.06 -8.08 20.14
CA TRP A 507 9.24 -9.51 20.41
C TRP A 507 8.04 -10.08 21.16
N ARG A 508 7.49 -11.19 20.65
CA ARG A 508 6.35 -11.92 21.24
C ARG A 508 6.65 -13.40 21.39
N LEU A 509 5.95 -14.02 22.34
CA LEU A 509 5.88 -15.47 22.47
C LEU A 509 4.96 -16.05 21.38
N ASN A 510 5.22 -17.30 20.99
CA ASN A 510 4.30 -18.03 20.13
C ASN A 510 3.06 -18.43 20.94
N ILE A 511 1.89 -18.39 20.29
CA ILE A 511 0.70 -19.09 20.74
C ILE A 511 0.53 -20.39 19.99
#